data_AF-A0A2N2IX67-F1
#
_entry.id   AF-A0A2N2IX67-F1
#
_cell.length_a   1.000
_cell.length_b   1.000
_cell.length_c   1.000
_cell.angle_alpha   90.00
_cell.angle_beta   90.00
_cell.angle_gamma   90.00
#
_symmetry.space_group_name_H-M   'P 1'
#
loop_
_entity.id
_entity.type
_entity.pdbx_description
1 polymer ?
#
loop_
_entity_poly.entity_id
_entity_poly.type
_entity_poly.pdbx_seq_one_letter_code
_entity_poly.pdbx_strand_id
1 'polypeptide(L)'
;MSTEGLDGPKSSAPGGTLGSLGAYQLIEQFPRSRETEEYVARQRGPGGFERICLLKLARRNRADLRGAEMLEREAKVLMRLDHPSIVRFHDFFEHEDKVVLVLEHFSGLTLARFLELLRENNEPLDERITWHV
;
A
#
# COMPACT_ATOMS: atom_id res chain seq x y z
N MET A 1 21.93 28.41 -20.16
CA MET A 1 21.56 27.08 -20.68
C MET A 1 22.30 26.05 -19.85
N SER A 2 21.65 25.54 -18.81
CA SER A 2 22.09 24.38 -18.03
C SER A 2 20.85 23.69 -17.52
N THR A 3 20.66 22.44 -17.94
CA THR A 3 19.68 21.50 -17.43
C THR A 3 20.22 20.91 -16.13
N GLU A 4 19.56 21.14 -15.00
CA GLU A 4 19.81 20.35 -13.79
C GLU A 4 18.51 19.66 -13.36
N GLY A 5 18.63 18.34 -13.27
CA GLY A 5 17.54 17.42 -13.05
C GLY A 5 16.96 17.56 -11.66
N LEU A 6 15.63 17.51 -11.59
CA LEU A 6 14.90 17.38 -10.36
C LEU A 6 15.04 15.93 -9.88
N ASP A 7 16.04 15.71 -9.03
CA ASP A 7 16.29 14.47 -8.30
C ASP A 7 15.04 14.19 -7.45
N GLY A 8 14.26 13.18 -7.86
CA GLY A 8 13.12 12.69 -7.06
C GLY A 8 13.58 12.24 -5.68
N PRO A 9 12.66 11.99 -4.73
CA PRO A 9 13.04 11.55 -3.39
C PRO A 9 13.93 10.32 -3.51
N LYS A 10 15.18 10.48 -3.06
CA LYS A 10 16.18 9.41 -3.01
C LYS A 10 15.58 8.26 -2.21
N SER A 11 15.30 7.17 -2.92
CA SER A 11 15.08 5.86 -2.33
C SER A 11 16.36 5.48 -1.59
N SER A 12 16.44 5.81 -0.32
CA SER A 12 17.43 5.23 0.59
C SER A 12 16.99 3.80 0.83
N ALA A 13 17.51 2.88 0.02
CA ALA A 13 17.41 1.46 0.29
C ALA A 13 18.10 1.14 1.63
N PRO A 14 17.44 0.42 2.56
CA PRO A 14 18.11 -0.63 3.28
C PRO A 14 18.03 -1.89 2.40
N GLY A 15 19.16 -2.26 1.79
CA GLY A 15 19.34 -3.54 1.10
C GLY A 15 19.33 -4.73 2.06
N GLY A 16 18.25 -4.91 2.81
CA GLY A 16 17.93 -6.11 3.55
C GLY A 16 16.66 -6.69 2.94
N THR A 17 16.72 -7.94 2.46
CA THR A 17 15.51 -8.64 2.02
C THR A 17 14.54 -8.68 3.20
N LEU A 18 13.42 -7.96 3.13
CA LEU A 18 12.35 -7.96 4.14
C LEU A 18 11.71 -9.36 4.31
N GLY A 19 12.11 -10.32 3.48
CA GLY A 19 11.63 -11.69 3.45
C GLY A 19 10.62 -11.90 2.33
N SER A 20 9.92 -13.03 2.41
CA SER A 20 8.86 -13.40 1.49
C SER A 20 7.68 -13.99 2.26
N LEU A 21 6.48 -13.72 1.78
CA LEU A 21 5.24 -14.32 2.26
C LEU A 21 4.67 -15.15 1.12
N GLY A 22 4.87 -16.47 1.14
CA GLY A 22 4.50 -17.35 0.03
C GLY A 22 5.04 -16.85 -1.33
N ALA A 23 4.14 -16.54 -2.26
CA ALA A 23 4.46 -16.03 -3.61
C ALA A 23 4.84 -14.53 -3.64
N TYR A 24 4.80 -13.83 -2.50
CA TYR A 24 5.02 -12.40 -2.41
C TYR A 24 6.40 -12.08 -1.85
N GLN A 25 7.24 -11.43 -2.64
CA GLN A 25 8.52 -10.89 -2.21
C GLN A 25 8.32 -9.48 -1.63
N LEU A 26 8.66 -9.27 -0.36
CA LEU A 26 8.49 -7.95 0.29
C LEU A 26 9.56 -6.98 -0.21
N ILE A 27 9.13 -5.79 -0.63
CA ILE A 27 9.99 -4.75 -1.22
C ILE A 27 10.21 -3.61 -0.23
N GLU A 28 9.12 -3.11 0.35
CA GLU A 28 9.12 -1.95 1.24
C GLU A 28 8.07 -2.17 2.34
N GLN A 29 8.36 -1.66 3.53
CA GLN A 29 7.43 -1.66 4.66
C GLN A 29 7.00 -0.22 4.97
N PHE A 30 5.69 0.01 5.08
CA PHE A 30 5.15 1.27 5.57
C PHE A 30 5.21 1.34 7.10
N PRO A 31 5.12 2.54 7.70
CA PRO A 31 4.99 2.69 9.14
C PRO A 31 3.87 1.81 9.69
N ARG A 32 4.22 0.97 10.66
CA ARG A 32 3.29 0.02 11.28
C ARG A 32 2.21 0.76 12.07
N SER A 33 0.96 0.38 11.86
CA SER A 33 -0.15 0.81 12.72
C SER A 33 -0.28 -0.13 13.93
N ARG A 34 -1.13 0.21 14.90
CA ARG A 34 -1.37 -0.66 16.06
C ARG A 34 -2.06 -1.96 15.63
N GLU A 35 -2.91 -1.89 14.61
CA GLU A 35 -3.78 -2.97 14.17
C GLU A 35 -3.19 -3.79 13.01
N THR A 36 -2.40 -3.16 12.15
CA THR A 36 -1.94 -3.73 10.87
C THR A 36 -0.49 -3.38 10.54
N GLU A 37 0.14 -4.27 9.78
CA GLU A 37 1.40 -4.02 9.08
C GLU A 37 1.10 -3.89 7.59
N GLU A 38 1.78 -2.97 6.90
CA GLU A 38 1.56 -2.75 5.47
C GLU A 38 2.89 -2.79 4.71
N TYR A 39 2.87 -3.43 3.54
CA TYR A 39 4.05 -3.64 2.70
C TYR A 39 3.74 -3.45 1.22
N VAL A 40 4.69 -2.88 0.48
CA VAL A 40 4.75 -3.08 -0.97
C VAL A 40 5.42 -4.41 -1.24
N ALA A 41 4.81 -5.24 -2.07
CA ALA A 41 5.35 -6.56 -2.42
C ALA A 41 5.28 -6.83 -3.93
N ARG A 42 6.18 -7.68 -4.40
CA ARG A 42 6.12 -8.28 -5.74
C ARG A 42 5.52 -9.67 -5.65
N GLN A 43 4.31 -9.83 -6.16
CA GLN A 43 3.74 -11.16 -6.39
C GLN A 43 4.43 -11.80 -7.59
N ARG A 44 4.84 -13.06 -7.45
CA ARG A 44 5.39 -13.88 -8.54
C ARG A 44 4.49 -15.06 -8.85
N GLY A 45 4.45 -15.45 -10.12
CA GLY A 45 3.68 -16.60 -10.58
C GLY A 45 4.35 -17.36 -11.72
N PRO A 46 3.71 -18.44 -12.20
CA PRO A 46 4.19 -19.22 -13.33
C PRO A 46 4.40 -18.38 -14.59
N GLY A 47 5.31 -18.81 -15.46
CA GLY A 47 5.56 -18.14 -16.75
C GLY A 47 6.19 -16.75 -16.63
N GLY A 48 6.82 -16.43 -15.50
CA GLY A 48 7.41 -15.11 -15.28
C GLY A 48 6.38 -14.02 -14.95
N PHE A 49 5.15 -14.40 -14.57
CA PHE A 49 4.16 -13.44 -14.09
C PHE A 49 4.69 -12.69 -12.87
N GLU A 50 4.66 -11.36 -12.93
CA GLU A 50 4.97 -10.49 -11.79
C GLU A 50 3.95 -9.35 -11.69
N ARG A 51 3.60 -8.97 -10.46
CA ARG A 51 2.72 -7.82 -10.16
C ARG A 51 3.20 -7.13 -8.88
N ILE A 52 3.15 -5.80 -8.83
CA ILE A 52 3.34 -5.03 -7.59
C ILE A 52 1.99 -4.87 -6.89
N CYS A 53 1.96 -5.20 -5.60
CA CYS A 53 0.75 -5.19 -4.78
C CYS A 53 1.03 -4.51 -3.43
N LEU A 54 -0.03 -3.97 -2.82
CA LEU A 54 -0.03 -3.59 -1.41
C LEU A 54 -0.52 -4.79 -0.59
N LEU A 55 0.22 -5.15 0.44
CA LEU A 55 -0.17 -6.16 1.41
C LEU A 55 -0.51 -5.49 2.73
N LYS A 56 -1.70 -5.75 3.28
CA LYS A 56 -2.03 -5.45 4.67
C LYS A 56 -2.14 -6.74 5.48
N LEU A 57 -1.45 -6.80 6.61
CA LEU A 57 -1.37 -7.99 7.44
C LEU A 57 -1.85 -7.67 8.85
N ALA A 58 -2.57 -8.60 9.46
CA ALA A 58 -2.86 -8.58 10.88
C ALA A 58 -2.70 -9.97 11.47
N ARG A 59 -2.22 -10.04 12.71
CA ARG A 59 -2.15 -11.31 13.43
C ARG A 59 -3.56 -11.81 13.75
N ARG A 60 -3.80 -13.10 13.53
CA ARG A 60 -5.01 -13.81 13.92
C ARG A 60 -4.72 -14.65 15.16
N ASN A 61 -4.48 -13.99 16.29
CA ASN A 61 -4.29 -14.65 17.59
C ASN A 61 -5.59 -14.59 18.41
N ARG A 62 -5.93 -15.66 19.13
CA ARG A 62 -7.07 -15.73 20.06
C ARG A 62 -7.08 -14.62 21.12
N ALA A 63 -5.91 -14.07 21.48
CA ALA A 63 -5.79 -13.02 22.49
C ALA A 63 -6.19 -11.62 21.98
N ASP A 64 -6.02 -11.33 20.68
CA ASP A 64 -6.38 -10.04 20.09
C ASP A 64 -6.69 -10.22 18.60
N LEU A 65 -7.99 -10.22 18.28
CA LEU A 65 -8.51 -10.40 16.92
C LEU A 65 -8.81 -9.07 16.23
N ARG A 66 -8.62 -7.92 16.89
CA ARG A 66 -9.10 -6.63 16.40
C ARG A 66 -8.58 -6.30 14.99
N GLY A 67 -7.28 -6.45 14.78
CA GLY A 67 -6.67 -6.20 13.47
C GLY A 67 -7.21 -7.14 12.38
N ALA A 68 -7.36 -8.43 12.70
CA ALA A 68 -7.89 -9.42 11.76
C ALA A 68 -9.36 -9.16 11.40
N GLU A 69 -10.20 -8.82 12.38
CA GLU A 69 -11.61 -8.48 12.15
C GLU A 69 -11.75 -7.18 11.34
N MET A 70 -10.88 -6.20 11.56
CA MET A 70 -10.86 -4.96 10.77
C MET A 70 -10.48 -5.24 9.31
N LEU A 71 -9.42 -6.02 9.07
CA LEU A 71 -9.04 -6.41 7.71
C LEU A 71 -10.11 -7.25 7.02
N GLU A 72 -10.78 -8.16 7.74
CA GLU A 72 -11.87 -8.96 7.18
C GLU A 72 -13.06 -8.09 6.75
N ARG A 73 -13.38 -7.04 7.53
CA ARG A 73 -14.40 -6.06 7.15
C ARG A 73 -13.97 -5.26 5.92
N GLU A 74 -12.72 -4.78 5.87
CA GLU A 74 -12.17 -4.06 4.71
C GLU A 74 -12.22 -4.92 3.44
N ALA A 75 -11.78 -6.19 3.52
CA ALA A 75 -11.84 -7.15 2.43
C ALA A 75 -13.27 -7.34 1.92
N LYS A 76 -14.24 -7.56 2.82
CA LYS A 76 -15.66 -7.75 2.44
C LYS A 76 -16.25 -6.56 1.69
N VAL A 77 -15.84 -5.34 2.04
CA VAL A 77 -16.29 -4.13 1.34
C VAL A 77 -15.62 -4.04 -0.03
N LEU A 78 -14.29 -4.14 -0.08
CA LEU A 78 -13.52 -3.98 -1.32
C LEU A 78 -13.82 -5.06 -2.36
N MET A 79 -14.11 -6.29 -1.94
CA MET A 79 -14.52 -7.38 -2.84
C MET A 79 -15.78 -7.07 -3.66
N ARG A 80 -16.62 -6.13 -3.23
CA ARG A 80 -17.87 -5.75 -3.88
C ARG A 80 -17.74 -4.51 -4.77
N LEU A 81 -16.56 -3.92 -4.83
CA LEU A 81 -16.31 -2.66 -5.52
C LEU A 81 -15.36 -2.90 -6.70
N ASP A 82 -15.78 -2.49 -7.89
CA ASP A 82 -14.94 -2.46 -9.09
C ASP A 82 -15.14 -1.11 -9.79
N HIS A 83 -14.28 -0.14 -9.47
CA HIS A 83 -14.36 1.21 -9.98
C HIS A 83 -12.94 1.79 -10.12
N PRO A 84 -12.63 2.54 -11.21
CA PRO A 84 -11.28 3.04 -11.47
C PRO A 84 -10.69 3.94 -10.35
N SER A 85 -11.55 4.59 -9.56
CA SER A 85 -11.13 5.45 -8.44
C SER A 85 -11.05 4.74 -7.09
N ILE A 86 -11.24 3.42 -7.04
CA ILE A 86 -11.18 2.61 -5.82
C ILE A 86 -10.10 1.55 -6.00
N VAL A 87 -9.23 1.39 -5.01
CA VAL A 87 -8.16 0.38 -5.04
C VAL A 87 -8.75 -1.01 -5.29
N ARG A 88 -8.24 -1.70 -6.31
CA ARG A 88 -8.77 -3.01 -6.67
C ARG A 88 -8.39 -4.06 -5.63
N PHE A 89 -9.39 -4.82 -5.18
CA PHE A 89 -9.17 -6.05 -4.42
C PHE A 89 -8.47 -7.10 -5.29
N HIS A 90 -7.44 -7.76 -4.77
CA HIS A 90 -6.79 -8.88 -5.46
C HIS A 90 -7.05 -10.22 -4.76
N ASP A 91 -6.84 -10.29 -3.45
CA ASP A 91 -6.98 -11.54 -2.70
C ASP A 91 -7.10 -11.29 -1.18
N PHE A 92 -7.63 -12.26 -0.45
CA PHE A 92 -7.66 -12.27 1.01
C PHE A 92 -7.51 -13.70 1.54
N PHE A 93 -6.41 -13.97 2.24
CA PHE A 93 -6.05 -15.33 2.66
C PHE A 93 -5.35 -15.36 4.01
N GLU A 94 -5.18 -16.56 4.56
CA GLU A 94 -4.40 -16.80 5.77
C GLU A 94 -3.00 -17.33 5.42
N HIS A 95 -2.00 -16.83 6.14
CA HIS A 95 -0.63 -17.32 6.05
C HIS A 95 -0.04 -17.38 7.45
N GLU A 96 0.32 -18.58 7.89
CA GLU A 96 0.80 -18.85 9.25
C GLU A 96 -0.21 -18.36 10.31
N ASP A 97 0.17 -17.40 11.16
CA ASP A 97 -0.68 -16.81 12.19
C ASP A 97 -1.27 -15.44 11.78
N LYS A 98 -1.29 -15.13 10.48
CA LYS A 98 -1.74 -13.84 9.94
C LYS A 98 -2.84 -13.99 8.90
N VAL A 99 -3.74 -13.01 8.88
CA VAL A 99 -4.56 -12.74 7.69
C VAL A 99 -3.84 -11.72 6.81
N VAL A 100 -3.97 -11.88 5.51
CA VAL A 100 -3.30 -11.07 4.50
C VAL A 100 -4.33 -10.59 3.50
N LEU A 101 -4.46 -9.27 3.37
CA LEU A 101 -5.25 -8.60 2.34
C LEU A 101 -4.32 -8.09 1.25
N VAL A 102 -4.58 -8.50 0.01
CA VAL A 102 -3.82 -8.11 -1.17
C VAL A 102 -4.64 -7.13 -1.98
N LEU A 103 -4.08 -5.94 -2.17
CA LEU A 103 -4.69 -4.86 -2.93
C LEU A 103 -3.78 -4.44 -4.08
N GLU A 104 -4.38 -3.77 -5.05
CA GLU A 104 -3.65 -2.96 -6.01
C GLU A 104 -2.71 -1.98 -5.28
N HIS A 105 -1.46 -1.92 -5.73
CA HIS A 105 -0.53 -0.89 -5.27
C HIS A 105 -0.73 0.39 -6.08
N PHE A 106 -1.08 1.47 -5.40
CA PHE A 106 -1.18 2.80 -6.01
C PHE A 106 0.03 3.65 -5.61
N SER A 107 0.80 4.12 -6.59
CA SER A 107 2.03 4.89 -6.37
C SER A 107 1.82 6.41 -6.26
N GLY A 108 0.60 6.86 -5.99
CA GLY A 108 0.28 8.28 -5.82
C GLY A 108 0.33 8.75 -4.35
N LEU A 109 0.17 10.05 -4.16
CA LEU A 109 0.10 10.65 -2.83
C LEU A 109 -1.31 10.54 -2.26
N THR A 110 -1.41 10.32 -0.95
CA THR A 110 -2.67 10.55 -0.25
C THR A 110 -3.00 12.05 -0.30
N LEU A 111 -4.29 12.39 -0.32
CA LEU A 111 -4.71 13.80 -0.27
C LEU A 111 -4.14 14.52 0.96
N ALA A 112 -4.10 13.84 2.12
CA ALA A 112 -3.50 14.40 3.32
C ALA A 112 -2.03 14.78 3.11
N ARG A 113 -1.22 13.87 2.55
CA ARG A 113 0.19 14.15 2.28
C ARG A 113 0.36 15.24 1.23
N PHE A 114 -0.49 15.27 0.22
CA PHE A 114 -0.48 16.33 -0.79
C PHE A 114 -0.77 17.71 -0.16
N LEU A 115 -1.77 17.79 0.73
CA LEU A 115 -2.10 19.02 1.46
C LEU A 115 -0.99 19.45 2.43
N GLU A 116 -0.31 18.51 3.08
CA GLU A 116 0.87 18.80 3.90
C GLU A 116 2.00 19.43 3.07
N LEU A 117 2.32 18.85 1.90
CA LEU A 117 3.37 19.38 1.02
C LEU A 117 3.05 20.79 0.53
N LEU A 118 1.79 21.06 0.18
CA LEU A 118 1.35 22.41 -0.21
C LEU A 118 1.53 23.42 0.93
N ARG A 119 1.21 23.03 2.18
CA ARG A 119 1.43 23.86 3.36
C ARG A 119 2.92 24.10 3.63
N GLU A 120 3.75 23.07 3.51
CA GLU A 120 5.21 23.16 3.68
C GLU A 120 5.84 24.11 2.65
N ASN A 121 5.35 24.10 1.40
CA ASN A 121 5.84 24.94 0.31
C ASN A 121 5.13 26.31 0.21
N ASN A 122 4.17 26.58 1.11
CA ASN A 122 3.32 27.79 1.08
C ASN A 122 2.62 28.02 -0.27
N GLU A 123 2.25 26.93 -0.95
CA GLU A 123 1.52 26.95 -2.22
C GLU A 123 0.03 26.71 -1.98
N PRO A 124 -0.87 27.48 -2.62
CA PRO A 124 -2.30 27.21 -2.54
C PRO A 124 -2.67 25.95 -3.34
N LEU A 125 -3.73 25.26 -2.92
CA LEU A 125 -4.34 24.21 -3.74
C LEU A 125 -4.92 24.87 -5.00
N ASP A 126 -4.41 24.53 -6.18
CA ASP A 126 -4.93 25.06 -7.46
C ASP A 126 -6.41 24.67 -7.61
N GLU A 127 -7.27 25.67 -7.87
CA GLU A 127 -8.72 25.49 -8.00
C GLU A 127 -9.14 24.44 -9.05
N ARG A 128 -8.28 24.16 -10.03
CA ARG A 128 -8.55 23.16 -11.07
C ARG A 128 -8.48 21.72 -10.56
N ILE A 129 -7.74 21.47 -9.48
CA ILE A 129 -7.61 20.15 -8.86
C ILE A 129 -8.87 19.81 -8.06
N THR A 130 -9.55 20.81 -7.49
CA THR A 130 -10.74 20.66 -6.64
C THR A 130 -11.91 19.94 -7.32
N TRP A 131 -11.98 19.94 -8.66
CA TRP A 131 -13.09 19.34 -9.41
C TRP A 131 -12.89 17.86 -9.79
N HIS A 132 -11.70 17.29 -9.55
CA HIS A 132 -11.32 15.95 -10.02
C HIS A 132 -11.00 14.96 -8.90
N VAL A 133 -11.25 15.33 -7.64
CA VAL A 133 -11.05 14.47 -6.46
C VAL A 133 -12.39 13.96 -5.93
#